data_AF-A0AAQ2ITP2-F1
#
_entry.id   AF-A0AAQ2ITP2-F1
#
_cell.length_a   1.000
_cell.length_b   1.000
_cell.length_c   1.000
_cell.angle_alpha   90.00
_cell.angle_beta   90.00
_cell.angle_gamma   90.00
#
_symmetry.space_group_name_H-M   'P 1'
#
loop_
_entity.id
_entity.type
_entity.pdbx_description
1 polymer ?
#
loop_
_entity_poly.entity_id
_entity_poly.type
_entity_poly.pdbx_seq_one_letter_code
_entity_poly.pdbx_strand_id
1 'polypeptide(L)'
;MNYIYRGYDGSGAKLKGNVEAEDKTQAIELLEAQDITVIELKEERKGITLFGGSKVGLSELEFMTSELSLLLASGVKIDKSLEIIKNSKSEPQLVRLIEKILSAIKSGEKLSEAFKKSSPIFDDLYCNLIQLGEESGMLSAVFKDLADDLKFKKQLKDKIISSLTYPAVIFAVCILSVFFIFNFIIPKMAVMFEGMKELPWYTSLMLDASQWMQNYQFYLIGGVLLSAYGIVNFTKKNNAFKSWLNLKSLRIPVLSHFILLVERIRFNSALTMMIKSGVVVDKAIGFAQKNLRNIELANQIEVARKKVNEGEKLSSSLNQTDLYPAFFVSLLEVGEESNNLELIFNEIADRSKSEFESWTQKLTSLLEPIMILIMGLLVGGVVVVMLLSMVSMNDIGI
;
A
#
# COMPACT_ATOMS: atom_id res chain seq x y z
N MET A 1 16.15 -27.06 18.06
CA MET A 1 15.08 -27.28 17.06
C MET A 1 13.75 -26.89 17.69
N ASN A 2 12.82 -26.33 16.94
CA ASN A 2 11.51 -25.96 17.51
C ASN A 2 10.50 -27.07 17.20
N TYR A 3 9.77 -27.54 18.20
CA TYR A 3 8.77 -28.59 18.07
C TYR A 3 7.40 -28.02 18.43
N ILE A 4 6.40 -28.27 17.59
CA ILE A 4 5.00 -27.95 17.89
C ILE A 4 4.38 -29.18 18.54
N TYR A 5 3.86 -29.01 19.74
CA TYR A 5 3.22 -30.08 20.49
C TYR A 5 1.71 -29.86 20.66
N ARG A 6 0.97 -30.97 20.74
CA ARG A 6 -0.41 -31.01 21.24
C ARG A 6 -0.47 -32.06 22.33
N GLY A 7 -1.00 -31.67 23.49
CA GLY A 7 -1.04 -32.52 24.66
C GLY A 7 -2.18 -32.16 25.61
N TYR A 8 -2.21 -32.85 26.74
CA TYR A 8 -3.07 -32.53 27.87
C TYR A 8 -2.21 -32.17 29.08
N ASP A 9 -2.60 -31.18 29.86
CA ASP A 9 -2.01 -31.00 31.20
C ASP A 9 -2.57 -32.01 32.20
N GLY A 10 -2.01 -32.04 33.42
CA GLY A 10 -2.49 -32.88 34.52
C GLY A 10 -3.96 -32.65 34.93
N SER A 11 -4.61 -31.58 34.44
CA SER A 11 -6.04 -31.32 34.65
C SER A 11 -6.94 -31.83 33.50
N GLY A 12 -6.35 -32.35 32.43
CA GLY A 12 -7.06 -32.82 31.23
C GLY A 12 -7.39 -31.71 30.23
N ALA A 13 -6.83 -30.51 30.38
CA ALA A 13 -7.04 -29.41 29.43
C ALA A 13 -6.13 -29.57 28.21
N LYS A 14 -6.69 -29.37 27.01
CA LYS A 14 -5.94 -29.45 25.74
C LYS A 14 -4.99 -28.26 25.61
N LEU A 15 -3.70 -28.53 25.57
CA LEU A 15 -2.65 -27.53 25.33
C LEU A 15 -2.02 -27.70 23.96
N LYS A 16 -1.74 -26.57 23.31
CA LYS A 16 -0.98 -26.50 22.06
C LYS A 16 0.06 -25.41 22.21
N GLY A 17 1.33 -25.75 21.99
CA GLY A 17 2.44 -24.82 22.15
C GLY A 17 3.63 -25.19 21.27
N ASN A 18 4.72 -24.46 21.45
CA ASN A 18 6.03 -24.76 20.89
C ASN A 18 7.03 -24.99 22.02
N VAL A 19 7.98 -25.91 21.80
CA VAL A 19 9.09 -26.17 22.71
C VAL A 19 10.39 -26.23 21.92
N GLU A 20 11.40 -25.52 22.40
CA GLU A 20 12.73 -25.55 21.80
C GLU A 20 13.57 -26.63 22.49
N ALA A 21 14.04 -27.61 21.73
CA ALA A 21 14.88 -28.70 22.20
C ALA A 21 15.87 -29.15 21.11
N GLU A 22 17.00 -29.72 21.52
CA GLU A 22 18.04 -30.21 20.61
C GLU A 22 17.60 -31.47 19.87
N ASP A 23 16.80 -32.32 20.50
CA ASP A 23 16.21 -33.50 19.89
C ASP A 23 14.75 -33.74 20.35
N LYS A 24 14.08 -34.70 19.70
CA LYS A 24 12.68 -35.04 20.00
C LYS A 24 12.52 -35.64 21.41
N THR A 25 13.54 -36.30 21.93
CA THR A 25 13.52 -36.96 23.23
C THR A 25 13.55 -35.91 24.36
N GLN A 26 14.45 -34.93 24.25
CA GLN A 26 14.57 -33.78 25.13
C GLN A 26 13.32 -32.90 25.07
N ALA A 27 12.68 -32.75 23.90
CA ALA A 27 11.39 -32.05 23.78
C ALA A 27 10.29 -32.74 24.60
N ILE A 28 10.25 -34.08 24.63
CA ILE A 28 9.28 -34.83 25.42
C ILE A 28 9.61 -34.71 26.90
N GLU A 29 10.87 -34.87 27.30
CA GLU A 29 11.32 -34.72 28.70
C GLU A 29 10.99 -33.34 29.27
N LEU A 30 11.19 -32.27 28.49
CA LEU A 30 10.85 -30.90 28.91
C LEU A 30 9.34 -30.69 29.06
N LEU A 31 8.52 -31.35 28.25
CA LEU A 31 7.06 -31.27 28.33
C LEU A 31 6.50 -32.14 29.47
N GLU A 32 7.08 -33.31 29.71
CA GLU A 32 6.77 -34.17 30.85
C GLU A 32 7.16 -33.51 32.17
N ALA A 33 8.30 -32.79 32.22
CA ALA A 33 8.70 -31.99 33.38
C ALA A 33 7.73 -30.81 33.68
N GLN A 34 6.89 -30.43 32.71
CA GLN A 34 5.84 -29.43 32.85
C GLN A 34 4.45 -30.04 33.09
N ASP A 35 4.38 -31.35 33.36
CA ASP A 35 3.14 -32.09 33.59
C ASP A 35 2.20 -32.10 32.37
N ILE A 36 2.80 -32.07 31.16
CA ILE A 36 2.09 -32.09 29.87
C ILE A 36 2.29 -33.45 29.22
N THR A 37 1.21 -34.23 29.11
CA THR A 37 1.19 -35.48 28.35
C THR A 37 1.08 -35.19 26.84
N VAL A 38 2.12 -35.51 26.08
CA VAL A 38 2.21 -35.21 24.65
C VAL A 38 1.51 -36.26 23.80
N ILE A 39 0.54 -35.85 22.97
CA ILE A 39 -0.17 -36.72 22.02
C ILE A 39 0.48 -36.68 20.64
N GLU A 40 0.90 -35.49 20.22
CA GLU A 40 1.40 -35.23 18.88
C GLU A 40 2.57 -34.25 18.99
N LEU A 41 3.75 -34.68 18.58
CA LEU A 41 4.97 -33.86 18.53
C LEU A 41 5.47 -33.80 17.09
N LYS A 42 5.39 -32.61 16.49
CA LYS A 42 5.84 -32.36 15.12
C LYS A 42 7.03 -31.41 15.16
N GLU A 43 8.13 -31.82 14.55
CA GLU A 43 9.26 -30.93 14.29
C GLU A 43 8.78 -29.78 13.38
N GLU A 44 8.98 -28.54 13.82
CA GLU A 44 8.77 -27.37 12.97
C GLU A 44 9.89 -27.34 11.95
N ARG A 45 9.76 -28.12 10.88
CA ARG A 45 10.61 -27.97 9.71
C ARG A 45 10.48 -26.53 9.28
N LYS A 46 11.60 -25.80 9.26
CA LYS A 46 11.71 -24.51 8.57
C LYS A 46 11.35 -24.78 7.10
N GLY A 47 10.07 -24.67 6.78
CA GLY A 47 9.63 -24.68 5.39
C GLY A 47 10.42 -23.59 4.70
N ILE A 48 11.11 -23.96 3.62
CA ILE A 48 11.61 -23.01 2.65
C ILE A 48 10.37 -22.32 2.09
N THR A 49 9.97 -21.26 2.77
CA THR A 49 8.94 -20.35 2.32
C THR A 49 9.59 -19.57 1.19
N LEU A 50 9.50 -20.15 -0.01
CA LEU A 50 9.87 -19.53 -1.29
C LEU A 50 9.14 -18.18 -1.50
N PHE A 51 8.05 -17.96 -0.75
CA PHE A 51 7.46 -16.67 -0.48
C PHE A 51 7.90 -16.20 0.90
N GLY A 52 8.93 -15.35 0.95
CA GLY A 52 9.49 -14.83 2.20
C GLY A 52 8.37 -14.38 3.16
N GLY A 53 8.50 -14.79 4.43
CA GLY A 53 7.46 -14.60 5.45
C GLY A 53 6.81 -13.23 5.32
N SER A 54 5.48 -13.21 5.20
CA SER A 54 4.74 -11.97 5.04
C SER A 54 5.18 -10.98 6.13
N LYS A 55 5.31 -9.72 5.73
CA LYS A 55 5.54 -8.65 6.67
C LYS A 55 4.18 -8.25 7.22
N VAL A 56 4.15 -7.81 8.48
CA VAL A 56 2.98 -7.11 9.05
C VAL A 56 2.55 -6.03 8.04
N GLY A 57 1.28 -6.06 7.65
CA GLY A 57 0.72 -5.12 6.70
C GLY A 57 0.09 -3.92 7.42
N LEU A 58 -0.49 -3.02 6.62
CA LEU A 58 -1.22 -1.86 7.12
C LEU A 58 -2.43 -2.27 7.98
N SER A 59 -3.11 -3.36 7.61
CA SER A 59 -4.31 -3.83 8.31
C SER A 59 -4.00 -4.35 9.70
N GLU A 60 -2.91 -5.11 9.86
CA GLU A 60 -2.46 -5.64 11.15
C GLU A 60 -1.89 -4.53 12.03
N LEU A 61 -1.18 -3.56 11.45
CA LEU A 61 -0.68 -2.38 12.17
C LEU A 61 -1.82 -1.49 12.68
N GLU A 62 -2.83 -1.24 11.85
CA GLU A 62 -4.05 -0.51 12.23
C GLU A 62 -4.77 -1.22 13.36
N PHE A 63 -5.03 -2.52 13.22
CA PHE A 63 -5.67 -3.32 14.28
C PHE A 63 -4.91 -3.21 15.61
N MET A 64 -3.60 -3.47 15.62
CA MET A 64 -2.79 -3.38 16.84
C MET A 64 -2.86 -1.98 17.46
N THR A 65 -2.75 -0.93 16.66
CA THR A 65 -2.75 0.46 17.16
C THR A 65 -4.12 0.85 17.72
N SER A 66 -5.21 0.46 17.05
CA SER A 66 -6.58 0.69 17.49
C SER A 66 -6.90 -0.04 18.80
N GLU A 67 -6.50 -1.30 18.94
CA GLU A 67 -6.67 -2.05 20.19
C GLU A 67 -5.83 -1.46 21.33
N LEU A 68 -4.59 -1.05 21.05
CA LEU A 68 -3.75 -0.34 22.03
C LEU A 68 -4.41 0.96 22.47
N SER A 69 -4.95 1.76 21.55
CA SER A 69 -5.69 2.97 21.89
C SER A 69 -6.85 2.69 22.84
N LEU A 70 -7.65 1.65 22.57
CA LEU A 70 -8.82 1.32 23.39
C LEU A 70 -8.40 0.85 24.79
N LEU A 71 -7.40 -0.02 24.88
CA LEU A 71 -6.92 -0.57 26.15
C LEU A 71 -6.23 0.51 27.01
N LEU A 72 -5.42 1.37 26.40
CA LEU A 72 -4.79 2.51 27.08
C LEU A 72 -5.83 3.54 27.55
N ALA A 73 -6.87 3.81 26.75
CA ALA A 73 -7.99 4.66 27.17
C ALA A 73 -8.77 4.08 28.35
N SER A 74 -8.76 2.75 28.49
CA SER A 74 -9.35 2.04 29.63
C SER A 74 -8.42 1.96 30.86
N GLY A 75 -7.25 2.60 30.82
CA GLY A 75 -6.27 2.62 31.92
C GLY A 75 -5.39 1.37 32.01
N VAL A 76 -5.41 0.48 31.02
CA VAL A 76 -4.55 -0.71 30.99
C VAL A 76 -3.13 -0.29 30.64
N LYS A 77 -2.13 -0.82 31.36
CA LYS A 77 -0.71 -0.54 31.07
C LYS A 77 -0.29 -1.12 29.72
N ILE A 78 0.65 -0.46 29.03
CA ILE A 78 1.08 -0.80 27.67
C ILE A 78 1.58 -2.24 27.52
N ASP A 79 2.34 -2.74 28.49
CA ASP A 79 2.85 -4.11 28.54
C ASP A 79 1.71 -5.13 28.61
N LYS A 80 0.70 -4.85 29.45
CA LYS A 80 -0.48 -5.71 29.57
C LYS A 80 -1.36 -5.64 28.33
N SER A 81 -1.53 -4.46 27.74
CA SER A 81 -2.28 -4.27 26.50
C SER A 81 -1.66 -5.07 25.35
N LEU A 82 -0.34 -5.03 25.20
CA LEU A 82 0.39 -5.84 24.22
C LEU A 82 0.22 -7.35 24.48
N GLU A 83 0.25 -7.81 25.73
CA GLU A 83 -0.02 -9.23 26.05
C GLU A 83 -1.45 -9.65 25.67
N ILE A 84 -2.45 -8.80 25.90
CA ILE A 84 -3.85 -9.07 25.53
C ILE A 84 -3.97 -9.22 24.01
N ILE A 85 -3.38 -8.30 23.23
CA ILE A 85 -3.41 -8.34 21.76
C ILE A 85 -2.66 -9.55 21.22
N LYS A 86 -1.53 -9.90 21.83
CA LYS A 86 -0.75 -11.11 21.47
C LYS A 86 -1.58 -12.39 21.64
N ASN A 87 -2.33 -12.48 22.74
CA ASN A 87 -3.14 -13.65 23.07
C ASN A 87 -4.50 -13.67 22.33
N SER A 88 -4.86 -12.56 21.68
CA SER A 88 -6.00 -12.49 20.76
C SER A 88 -5.71 -13.29 19.48
N LYS A 89 -6.74 -13.49 18.64
CA LYS A 89 -6.68 -14.24 17.37
C LYS A 89 -5.95 -13.44 16.27
N SER A 90 -4.71 -13.07 16.55
CA SER A 90 -3.82 -12.26 15.72
C SER A 90 -3.05 -13.14 14.73
N GLU A 91 -2.68 -12.56 13.58
CA GLU A 91 -1.82 -13.23 12.60
C GLU A 91 -0.44 -13.58 13.22
N PRO A 92 0.17 -14.73 12.88
CA PRO A 92 1.43 -15.17 13.50
C PRO A 92 2.58 -14.15 13.42
N GLN A 93 2.55 -13.27 12.41
CA GLN A 93 3.56 -12.26 12.17
C GLN A 93 3.40 -11.06 13.08
N LEU A 94 2.16 -10.70 13.39
CA LEU A 94 1.84 -9.67 14.36
C LEU A 94 2.22 -10.16 15.76
N VAL A 95 1.93 -11.43 16.09
CA VAL A 95 2.34 -12.06 17.35
C VAL A 95 3.87 -11.97 17.54
N ARG A 96 4.66 -12.38 16.54
CA ARG A 96 6.13 -12.27 16.58
C ARG A 96 6.62 -10.83 16.71
N LEU A 97 5.92 -9.87 16.10
CA LEU A 97 6.27 -8.46 16.23
C LEU A 97 6.02 -7.97 17.66
N ILE A 98 4.86 -8.29 18.23
CA ILE A 98 4.49 -7.94 19.60
C ILE A 98 5.44 -8.58 20.62
N GLU A 99 5.86 -9.83 20.40
CA GLU A 99 6.85 -10.50 21.26
C GLU A 99 8.19 -9.77 21.29
N LYS A 100 8.68 -9.31 20.13
CA LYS A 100 9.90 -8.49 20.06
C LYS A 100 9.75 -7.18 20.83
N ILE A 101 8.62 -6.50 20.66
CA ILE A 101 8.35 -5.23 21.36
C ILE A 101 8.26 -5.47 22.87
N LEU A 102 7.50 -6.48 23.31
CA LEU A 102 7.38 -6.86 24.71
C LEU A 102 8.73 -7.22 25.34
N SER A 103 9.59 -7.97 24.62
CA SER A 103 10.92 -8.32 25.11
C SER A 103 11.79 -7.09 25.32
N ALA A 104 11.75 -6.13 24.38
CA ALA A 104 12.52 -4.88 24.50
C ALA A 104 12.02 -4.02 25.68
N ILE A 105 10.70 -3.87 25.83
CA ILE A 105 10.11 -3.14 26.96
C ILE A 105 10.46 -3.81 28.30
N LYS A 106 10.34 -5.15 28.38
CA LYS A 106 10.70 -5.91 29.59
C LYS A 106 12.19 -5.83 29.94
N SER A 107 13.05 -5.58 28.96
CA SER A 107 14.48 -5.31 29.18
C SER A 107 14.80 -3.87 29.60
N GLY A 108 13.79 -2.99 29.70
CA GLY A 108 13.93 -1.61 30.13
C GLY A 108 14.20 -0.61 29.01
N GLU A 109 14.06 -1.01 27.74
CA GLU A 109 14.14 -0.06 26.63
C GLU A 109 12.93 0.88 26.61
N LYS A 110 13.13 2.12 26.17
CA LYS A 110 12.05 3.08 25.93
C LYS A 110 11.07 2.52 24.91
N LEU A 111 9.78 2.82 25.07
CA LEU A 111 8.72 2.33 24.19
C LEU A 111 8.96 2.73 22.73
N SER A 112 9.34 3.99 22.51
CA SER A 112 9.65 4.52 21.18
C SER A 112 10.80 3.77 20.48
N GLU A 113 11.85 3.40 21.23
CA GLU A 113 13.00 2.63 20.72
C GLU A 113 12.64 1.17 20.45
N ALA A 114 11.85 0.55 21.34
CA ALA A 114 11.37 -0.81 21.18
C ALA A 114 10.57 -0.96 19.88
N PHE A 115 9.66 -0.02 19.59
CA PHE A 115 8.93 0.03 18.33
C PHE A 115 9.90 0.22 17.15
N LYS A 116 10.80 1.21 17.20
CA LYS A 116 11.74 1.52 16.11
C LYS A 116 12.65 0.35 15.72
N LYS A 117 13.16 -0.41 16.71
CA LYS A 117 14.04 -1.58 16.48
C LYS A 117 13.26 -2.81 15.99
N SER A 118 12.00 -2.94 16.37
CA SER A 118 11.23 -4.17 16.10
C SER A 118 10.89 -4.37 14.62
N SER A 119 10.59 -3.28 13.89
CA SER A 119 10.22 -3.34 12.47
C SER A 119 10.36 -1.99 11.78
N PRO A 120 10.81 -1.95 10.50
CA PRO A 120 10.83 -0.74 9.68
C PRO A 120 9.43 -0.24 9.26
N ILE A 121 8.35 -0.92 9.68
CA ILE A 121 6.98 -0.48 9.42
C ILE A 121 6.60 0.75 10.26
N PHE A 122 7.25 0.94 11.41
CA PHE A 122 7.09 2.10 12.26
C PHE A 122 7.96 3.22 11.68
N ASP A 123 7.31 4.17 11.02
CA ASP A 123 8.00 5.34 10.49
C ASP A 123 8.45 6.28 11.63
N ASP A 124 9.34 7.22 11.31
CA ASP A 124 9.86 8.15 12.31
C ASP A 124 8.72 8.96 12.96
N LEU A 125 7.65 9.26 12.22
CA LEU A 125 6.47 9.93 12.75
C LEU A 125 5.84 9.13 13.89
N TYR A 126 5.53 7.85 13.64
CA TYR A 126 4.94 6.93 14.61
C TYR A 126 5.81 6.83 15.87
N CYS A 127 7.11 6.62 15.71
CA CYS A 127 8.05 6.50 16.83
C CYS A 127 8.20 7.80 17.62
N ASN A 128 8.27 8.96 16.96
CA ASN A 128 8.42 10.26 17.63
C ASN A 128 7.17 10.64 18.42
N LEU A 129 5.98 10.32 17.91
CA LEU A 129 4.73 10.54 18.63
C LEU A 129 4.64 9.65 19.88
N ILE A 130 5.04 8.37 19.77
CA ILE A 130 5.15 7.49 20.93
C ILE A 130 6.13 8.06 21.95
N GLN A 131 7.29 8.55 21.51
CA GLN A 131 8.26 9.17 22.40
C GLN A 131 7.65 10.37 23.15
N LEU A 132 6.95 11.24 22.44
CA LEU A 132 6.26 12.38 23.03
C LEU A 132 5.19 11.94 24.04
N GLY A 133 4.42 10.89 23.72
CA GLY A 133 3.41 10.33 24.62
C GLY A 133 4.02 9.67 25.86
N GLU A 134 5.19 9.05 25.72
CA GLU A 134 5.96 8.45 26.82
C GLU A 134 6.52 9.54 27.75
N GLU A 135 7.08 10.62 27.20
CA GLU A 135 7.63 11.76 27.96
C GLU A 135 6.53 12.61 28.63
N SER A 136 5.38 12.77 27.97
CA SER A 136 4.25 13.57 28.48
C SER A 136 3.23 12.77 29.31
N GLY A 137 3.35 11.44 29.35
CA GLY A 137 2.37 10.55 29.99
C GLY A 137 1.03 10.43 29.25
N MET A 138 0.92 10.97 28.03
CA MET A 138 -0.31 11.00 27.23
C MET A 138 -0.38 9.91 26.17
N LEU A 139 0.18 8.72 26.43
CA LEU A 139 0.18 7.59 25.49
C LEU A 139 -1.21 7.25 24.94
N SER A 140 -2.25 7.31 25.78
CA SER A 140 -3.64 7.04 25.35
C SER A 140 -4.09 7.98 24.21
N ALA A 141 -3.83 9.28 24.33
CA ALA A 141 -4.17 10.27 23.31
C ALA A 141 -3.36 10.07 22.03
N VAL A 142 -2.05 9.81 22.18
CA VAL A 142 -1.15 9.54 21.04
C VAL A 142 -1.60 8.30 20.26
N PHE A 143 -1.88 7.19 20.93
CA PHE A 143 -2.33 5.96 20.26
C PHE A 143 -3.70 6.13 19.61
N LYS A 144 -4.58 6.97 20.17
CA LYS A 144 -5.86 7.34 19.54
C LYS A 144 -5.64 8.05 18.22
N ASP A 145 -4.83 9.10 18.21
CA ASP A 145 -4.58 9.84 16.98
C ASP A 145 -3.85 8.95 15.94
N LEU A 146 -2.92 8.07 16.38
CA LEU A 146 -2.24 7.12 15.49
C LEU A 146 -3.22 6.10 14.88
N ALA A 147 -4.18 5.62 15.68
CA ALA A 147 -5.23 4.71 15.22
C ALA A 147 -6.13 5.38 14.18
N ASP A 148 -6.54 6.64 14.42
CA ASP A 148 -7.38 7.41 13.49
C ASP A 148 -6.66 7.62 12.14
N ASP A 149 -5.36 7.97 12.14
CA ASP A 149 -4.56 8.10 10.92
C ASP A 149 -4.39 6.76 10.17
N LEU A 150 -4.10 5.67 10.87
CA LEU A 150 -3.95 4.35 10.25
C LEU A 150 -5.28 3.83 9.69
N LYS A 151 -6.38 4.04 10.40
CA LYS A 151 -7.73 3.70 9.94
C LYS A 151 -8.08 4.47 8.67
N PHE A 152 -7.76 5.76 8.62
CA PHE A 152 -7.93 6.56 7.41
C PHE A 152 -7.07 6.02 6.24
N LYS A 153 -5.78 5.76 6.46
CA LYS A 153 -4.88 5.19 5.44
C LYS A 153 -5.40 3.85 4.91
N LYS A 154 -5.94 3.01 5.79
CA LYS A 154 -6.54 1.72 5.44
C LYS A 154 -7.81 1.91 4.61
N GLN A 155 -8.74 2.75 5.05
CA GLN A 155 -9.96 3.08 4.30
C GLN A 155 -9.64 3.62 2.91
N LEU A 156 -8.65 4.51 2.80
CA LEU A 156 -8.20 5.04 1.51
C LEU A 156 -7.65 3.94 0.60
N LYS A 157 -6.78 3.08 1.15
CA LYS A 157 -6.23 1.95 0.42
C LYS A 157 -7.32 0.99 -0.05
N ASP A 158 -8.26 0.65 0.83
CA ASP A 158 -9.37 -0.25 0.54
C ASP A 158 -10.31 0.35 -0.50
N LYS A 159 -10.54 1.67 -0.45
CA LYS A 159 -11.30 2.41 -1.46
C LYS A 159 -10.61 2.39 -2.83
N ILE A 160 -9.29 2.60 -2.87
CA ILE A 160 -8.50 2.51 -4.10
C ILE A 160 -8.56 1.10 -4.67
N ILE A 161 -8.34 0.07 -3.84
CA ILE A 161 -8.36 -1.33 -4.28
C ILE A 161 -9.75 -1.69 -4.80
N SER A 162 -10.81 -1.40 -4.04
CA SER A 162 -12.19 -1.72 -4.43
C SER A 162 -12.62 -1.01 -5.73
N SER A 163 -12.22 0.26 -5.92
CA SER A 163 -12.50 1.01 -7.15
C SER A 163 -11.76 0.44 -8.37
N LEU A 164 -10.56 -0.13 -8.18
CA LEU A 164 -9.77 -0.76 -9.24
C LEU A 164 -10.14 -2.22 -9.52
N THR A 165 -10.80 -2.91 -8.57
CA THR A 165 -11.23 -4.30 -8.76
C THR A 165 -12.11 -4.46 -9.99
N TYR A 166 -13.10 -3.57 -10.17
CA TYR A 166 -14.02 -3.66 -11.31
C TYR A 166 -13.31 -3.44 -12.68
N PRO A 167 -12.52 -2.36 -12.89
CA PRO A 167 -11.68 -2.21 -14.08
C PRO A 167 -10.73 -3.39 -14.30
N ALA A 168 -10.14 -3.96 -13.25
CA ALA A 168 -9.23 -5.10 -13.37
C ALA A 168 -9.94 -6.36 -13.90
N VAL A 169 -11.17 -6.62 -13.44
CA VAL A 169 -11.98 -7.75 -13.95
C VAL A 169 -12.33 -7.55 -15.42
N ILE A 170 -12.81 -6.37 -15.81
CA ILE A 170 -13.10 -6.06 -17.22
C ILE A 170 -11.84 -6.19 -18.06
N PHE A 171 -10.71 -5.62 -17.59
CA PHE A 171 -9.44 -5.70 -18.28
C PHE A 171 -8.96 -7.13 -18.47
N ALA A 172 -9.12 -8.00 -17.46
CA ALA A 172 -8.83 -9.42 -17.57
C ALA A 172 -9.72 -10.11 -18.62
N VAL A 173 -11.02 -9.82 -18.63
CA VAL A 173 -11.94 -10.31 -19.68
C VAL A 173 -11.52 -9.79 -21.05
N CYS A 174 -11.11 -8.52 -21.15
CA CYS A 174 -10.66 -7.94 -22.41
C CYS A 174 -9.42 -8.63 -22.96
N ILE A 175 -8.42 -8.85 -22.12
CA ILE A 175 -7.25 -9.64 -22.49
C ILE A 175 -7.70 -11.03 -22.95
N LEU A 176 -8.52 -11.74 -22.18
CA LEU A 176 -8.96 -13.08 -22.52
C LEU A 176 -9.71 -13.13 -23.86
N SER A 177 -10.60 -12.17 -24.13
CA SER A 177 -11.30 -12.06 -25.41
C SER A 177 -10.35 -11.81 -26.58
N VAL A 178 -9.36 -10.91 -26.42
CA VAL A 178 -8.33 -10.67 -27.45
C VAL A 178 -7.54 -11.96 -27.70
N PHE A 179 -7.09 -12.64 -26.65
CA PHE A 179 -6.40 -13.93 -26.78
C PHE A 179 -7.26 -14.96 -27.51
N PHE A 180 -8.54 -15.05 -27.17
CA PHE A 180 -9.48 -15.97 -27.81
C PHE A 180 -9.66 -15.67 -29.30
N ILE A 181 -9.87 -14.39 -29.64
CA ILE A 181 -10.02 -13.93 -31.02
C ILE A 181 -8.77 -14.27 -31.84
N PHE A 182 -7.59 -13.84 -31.39
CA PHE A 182 -6.37 -13.95 -32.18
C PHE A 182 -5.79 -15.38 -32.23
N ASN A 183 -6.01 -16.23 -31.22
CA ASN A 183 -5.53 -17.62 -31.23
C ASN A 183 -6.54 -18.63 -31.80
N PHE A 184 -7.85 -18.36 -31.71
CA PHE A 184 -8.87 -19.35 -32.13
C PHE A 184 -9.73 -18.87 -33.29
N ILE A 185 -10.24 -17.64 -33.26
CA ILE A 185 -11.18 -17.16 -34.28
C ILE A 185 -10.44 -16.86 -35.60
N ILE A 186 -9.43 -15.98 -35.54
CA ILE A 186 -8.70 -15.54 -36.73
C ILE A 186 -7.99 -16.70 -37.45
N PRO A 187 -7.32 -17.64 -36.77
CA PRO A 187 -6.63 -18.75 -37.45
C PRO A 187 -7.59 -19.72 -38.13
N LYS A 188 -8.76 -19.99 -37.53
CA LYS A 188 -9.81 -20.78 -38.17
C LYS A 188 -10.30 -20.14 -39.46
N MET A 189 -10.34 -18.80 -39.50
CA MET A 189 -10.67 -18.07 -40.72
C MET A 189 -9.53 -18.11 -41.73
N ALA A 190 -8.27 -18.04 -41.30
CA ALA A 190 -7.11 -18.14 -42.19
C ALA A 190 -7.17 -19.39 -43.09
N VAL A 191 -7.62 -20.53 -42.56
CA VAL A 191 -7.80 -21.79 -43.30
C VAL A 191 -8.84 -21.64 -44.42
N MET A 192 -9.88 -20.81 -44.25
CA MET A 192 -10.87 -20.55 -45.31
C MET A 192 -10.31 -19.73 -46.48
N PHE A 193 -9.18 -19.05 -46.25
CA PHE A 193 -8.49 -18.21 -47.22
C PHE A 193 -7.30 -18.92 -47.88
N GLU A 194 -6.98 -20.16 -47.47
CA GLU A 194 -5.91 -20.96 -48.06
C GLU A 194 -6.23 -21.28 -49.54
N GLY A 195 -5.49 -20.65 -50.46
CA GLY A 195 -5.63 -20.85 -51.91
C GLY A 195 -6.05 -19.60 -52.70
N MET A 196 -6.46 -18.52 -52.04
CA MET A 196 -6.70 -17.23 -52.72
C MET A 196 -5.39 -16.50 -52.99
N LYS A 197 -5.13 -16.13 -54.25
CA LYS A 197 -3.90 -15.44 -54.67
C LYS A 197 -3.84 -13.97 -54.28
N GLU A 198 -4.99 -13.32 -54.06
CA GLU A 198 -5.07 -11.91 -53.68
C GLU A 198 -6.02 -11.74 -52.49
N LEU A 199 -5.46 -11.55 -51.31
CA LEU A 199 -6.22 -11.19 -50.11
C LEU A 199 -6.36 -9.67 -50.04
N PRO A 200 -7.55 -9.14 -49.71
CA PRO A 200 -7.70 -7.73 -49.40
C PRO A 200 -6.75 -7.31 -48.29
N TRP A 201 -6.22 -6.08 -48.37
CA TRP A 201 -5.20 -5.58 -47.44
C TRP A 201 -5.64 -5.64 -45.97
N TYR A 202 -6.94 -5.45 -45.70
CA TYR A 202 -7.51 -5.51 -44.35
C TYR A 202 -7.51 -6.93 -43.78
N THR A 203 -7.73 -7.95 -44.62
CA THR A 203 -7.67 -9.37 -44.22
C THR A 203 -6.22 -9.79 -44.00
N SER A 204 -5.28 -9.39 -44.87
CA SER A 204 -3.85 -9.66 -44.68
C SER A 204 -3.33 -9.07 -43.37
N LEU A 205 -3.63 -7.79 -43.09
CA LEU A 205 -3.20 -7.13 -41.86
C LEU A 205 -3.74 -7.82 -40.61
N MET A 206 -4.98 -8.33 -40.65
CA MET A 206 -5.57 -9.09 -39.54
C MET A 206 -4.86 -10.43 -39.31
N LEU A 207 -4.52 -11.14 -40.39
CA LEU A 207 -3.79 -12.42 -40.34
C LEU A 207 -2.35 -12.22 -39.84
N ASP A 208 -1.66 -11.19 -40.32
CA ASP A 208 -0.30 -10.85 -39.90
C ASP A 208 -0.27 -10.47 -38.41
N ALA A 209 -1.24 -9.67 -37.96
CA ALA A 209 -1.39 -9.33 -36.54
C ALA A 209 -1.68 -10.57 -35.67
N SER A 210 -2.44 -11.54 -36.19
CA SER A 210 -2.68 -12.82 -35.50
C SER A 210 -1.45 -13.69 -35.42
N GLN A 211 -0.68 -13.83 -36.50
CA GLN A 211 0.58 -14.58 -36.47
C GLN A 211 1.58 -13.92 -35.51
N TRP A 212 1.66 -12.58 -35.52
CA TRP A 212 2.49 -11.85 -34.58
C TRP A 212 2.04 -12.08 -33.12
N MET A 213 0.73 -11.97 -32.85
CA MET A 213 0.19 -12.22 -31.51
C MET A 213 0.47 -13.67 -31.06
N GLN A 214 0.23 -14.66 -31.91
CA GLN A 214 0.47 -16.08 -31.57
C GLN A 214 1.94 -16.36 -31.21
N ASN A 215 2.87 -15.78 -31.96
CA ASN A 215 4.30 -15.97 -31.77
C ASN A 215 4.87 -15.20 -30.57
N TYR A 216 4.36 -13.99 -30.30
CA TYR A 216 4.92 -13.10 -29.29
C TYR A 216 4.08 -12.96 -28.01
N GLN A 217 2.89 -13.58 -27.91
CA GLN A 217 2.00 -13.44 -26.74
C GLN A 217 2.66 -13.80 -25.40
N PHE A 218 3.43 -14.88 -25.34
CA PHE A 218 4.12 -15.29 -24.10
C PHE A 218 5.28 -14.34 -23.76
N TYR A 219 5.98 -13.82 -24.78
CA TYR A 219 7.01 -12.80 -24.60
C TYR A 219 6.42 -11.46 -24.17
N LEU A 220 5.23 -11.10 -24.65
CA LEU A 220 4.49 -9.91 -24.23
C LEU A 220 4.05 -10.01 -22.77
N ILE A 221 3.38 -11.10 -22.38
CA ILE A 221 2.98 -11.32 -20.98
C ILE A 221 4.22 -11.36 -20.07
N GLY A 222 5.24 -12.13 -20.47
CA GLY A 222 6.50 -12.23 -19.75
C GLY A 222 7.20 -10.87 -19.63
N GLY A 223 7.22 -10.07 -20.69
CA GLY A 223 7.80 -8.74 -20.73
C GLY A 223 7.05 -7.73 -19.85
N VAL A 224 5.71 -7.77 -19.83
CA VAL A 224 4.89 -6.94 -18.92
C VAL A 224 5.13 -7.33 -17.46
N LEU A 225 5.16 -8.63 -17.13
CA LEU A 225 5.42 -9.09 -15.77
C LEU A 225 6.85 -8.79 -15.31
N LEU A 226 7.85 -8.99 -16.18
CA LEU A 226 9.26 -8.70 -15.90
C LEU A 226 9.53 -7.20 -15.80
N SER A 227 8.89 -6.37 -16.63
CA SER A 227 9.02 -4.91 -16.53
C SER A 227 8.34 -4.39 -15.26
N ALA A 228 7.14 -4.88 -14.91
CA ALA A 228 6.48 -4.53 -13.66
C ALA A 228 7.33 -4.94 -12.44
N TYR A 229 7.85 -6.18 -12.44
CA TYR A 229 8.75 -6.65 -11.39
C TYR A 229 10.05 -5.84 -11.33
N GLY A 230 10.65 -5.57 -12.50
CA GLY A 230 11.86 -4.79 -12.67
C GLY A 230 11.70 -3.37 -12.13
N ILE A 231 10.64 -2.66 -12.49
CA ILE A 231 10.33 -1.32 -11.99
C ILE A 231 10.19 -1.33 -10.46
N VAL A 232 9.45 -2.29 -9.89
CA VAL A 232 9.24 -2.38 -8.44
C VAL A 232 10.54 -2.68 -7.69
N ASN A 233 11.40 -3.56 -8.22
CA ASN A 233 12.67 -3.89 -7.56
C ASN A 233 13.72 -2.79 -7.76
N PHE A 234 13.75 -2.16 -8.94
CA PHE A 234 14.72 -1.12 -9.28
C PHE A 234 14.44 0.18 -8.52
N THR A 235 13.17 0.53 -8.34
CA THR A 235 12.76 1.68 -7.48
C THR A 235 13.03 1.44 -5.99
N LYS A 236 13.09 0.19 -5.52
CA LYS A 236 13.46 -0.15 -4.13
C LYS A 236 14.96 -0.13 -3.87
N LYS A 237 15.79 -0.45 -4.87
CA LYS A 237 17.25 -0.58 -4.70
C LYS A 237 18.05 0.65 -5.12
N ASN A 238 17.56 1.46 -6.07
CA ASN A 238 18.36 2.55 -6.64
C ASN A 238 17.82 3.94 -6.26
N ASN A 239 18.46 4.57 -5.27
CA ASN A 239 18.13 5.92 -4.81
C ASN A 239 18.30 6.98 -5.92
N ALA A 240 19.23 6.80 -6.87
CA ALA A 240 19.46 7.75 -7.95
C ALA A 240 18.31 7.74 -8.97
N PHE A 241 17.79 6.57 -9.34
CA PHE A 241 16.64 6.45 -10.22
C PHE A 241 15.34 6.93 -9.55
N LYS A 242 15.19 6.64 -8.25
CA LYS A 242 14.09 7.18 -7.43
C LYS A 242 14.12 8.72 -7.37
N SER A 243 15.30 9.30 -7.18
CA SER A 243 15.50 10.76 -7.19
C SER A 243 15.21 11.36 -8.58
N TRP A 244 15.66 10.72 -9.66
CA TRP A 244 15.39 11.15 -11.03
C TRP A 244 13.90 11.10 -11.40
N LEU A 245 13.21 10.01 -11.03
CA LEU A 245 11.76 9.89 -11.21
C LEU A 245 11.02 10.94 -10.38
N ASN A 246 11.41 11.17 -9.13
CA ASN A 246 10.80 12.18 -8.25
C ASN A 246 10.98 13.61 -8.79
N LEU A 247 12.14 13.92 -9.37
CA LEU A 247 12.42 15.23 -9.97
C LEU A 247 11.62 15.48 -11.24
N LYS A 248 11.38 14.43 -12.05
CA LYS A 248 10.57 14.55 -13.28
C LYS A 248 9.07 14.39 -13.05
N SER A 249 8.64 13.77 -11.95
CA SER A 249 7.23 13.46 -11.72
C SER A 249 6.36 14.72 -11.58
N LEU A 250 6.94 15.81 -11.06
CA LEU A 250 6.25 17.11 -10.95
C LEU A 250 6.09 17.85 -12.30
N ARG A 251 6.76 17.40 -13.37
CA ARG A 251 6.67 18.01 -14.71
C ARG A 251 5.56 17.44 -15.58
N ILE A 252 5.01 16.28 -15.23
CA ILE A 252 3.90 15.66 -15.96
C ILE A 252 2.61 16.17 -15.32
N PRO A 253 1.77 16.98 -16.01
CA PRO A 253 0.67 17.70 -15.36
C PRO A 253 -0.30 16.82 -14.56
N VAL A 254 -0.67 15.66 -15.13
CA VAL A 254 -1.58 14.71 -14.49
C VAL A 254 -0.96 14.07 -13.25
N LEU A 255 0.32 13.70 -13.31
CA LEU A 255 1.02 13.04 -12.22
C LEU A 255 1.41 14.05 -11.12
N SER A 256 1.75 15.27 -11.51
CA SER A 256 2.10 16.37 -10.62
C SER A 256 0.93 16.73 -9.71
N HIS A 257 -0.26 16.93 -10.27
CA HIS A 257 -1.46 17.22 -9.50
C HIS A 257 -1.76 16.12 -8.46
N PHE A 258 -1.67 14.85 -8.87
CA PHE A 258 -1.86 13.71 -7.98
C PHE A 258 -0.83 13.66 -6.84
N ILE A 259 0.45 13.88 -7.16
CA ILE A 259 1.52 13.87 -6.17
C ILE A 259 1.31 15.01 -5.16
N LEU A 260 1.03 16.23 -5.63
CA LEU A 260 0.77 17.37 -4.77
C LEU A 260 -0.41 17.11 -3.84
N LEU A 261 -1.51 16.52 -4.34
CA LEU A 261 -2.66 16.13 -3.53
C LEU A 261 -2.29 15.15 -2.41
N VAL A 262 -1.60 14.06 -2.75
CA VAL A 262 -1.23 13.02 -1.78
C VAL A 262 -0.24 13.57 -0.74
N GLU A 263 0.77 14.33 -1.17
CA GLU A 263 1.77 14.91 -0.28
C GLU A 263 1.16 15.98 0.62
N ARG A 264 0.20 16.76 0.10
CA ARG A 264 -0.55 17.76 0.89
C ARG A 264 -1.38 17.07 1.97
N ILE A 265 -2.09 15.99 1.65
CA ILE A 265 -2.84 15.21 2.65
C ILE A 265 -1.89 14.71 3.75
N ARG A 266 -0.77 14.07 3.37
CA ARG A 266 0.22 13.52 4.33
C ARG A 266 0.79 14.59 5.25
N PHE A 267 1.25 15.70 4.66
CA PHE A 267 1.89 16.77 5.39
C PHE A 267 0.94 17.46 6.37
N ASN A 268 -0.26 17.85 5.89
CA ASN A 268 -1.22 18.56 6.72
C ASN A 268 -1.83 17.64 7.80
N SER A 269 -2.12 16.37 7.51
CA SER A 269 -2.59 15.43 8.56
C SER A 269 -1.54 15.18 9.64
N ALA A 270 -0.26 15.07 9.27
CA ALA A 270 0.83 14.96 10.23
C ALA A 270 0.97 16.22 11.10
N LEU A 271 0.84 17.41 10.51
CA LEU A 271 0.85 18.68 11.24
C LEU A 271 -0.33 18.80 12.20
N THR A 272 -1.56 18.57 11.75
CA THR A 272 -2.75 18.58 12.60
C THR A 272 -2.57 17.67 13.80
N MET A 273 -2.12 16.43 13.57
CA MET A 273 -1.91 15.45 14.63
C MET A 273 -0.89 15.92 15.67
N MET A 274 0.25 16.45 15.24
CA MET A 274 1.30 16.93 16.12
C MET A 274 0.89 18.17 16.90
N ILE A 275 0.27 19.15 16.24
CA ILE A 275 -0.17 20.40 16.86
C ILE A 275 -1.25 20.10 17.91
N LYS A 276 -2.21 19.24 17.57
CA LYS A 276 -3.22 18.73 18.51
C LYS A 276 -2.61 17.99 19.71
N SER A 277 -1.50 17.29 19.49
CA SER A 277 -0.70 16.63 20.54
C SER A 277 0.19 17.60 21.33
N GLY A 278 0.09 18.91 21.11
CA GLY A 278 0.85 19.94 21.82
C GLY A 278 2.27 20.17 21.31
N VAL A 279 2.63 19.62 20.14
CA VAL A 279 3.93 19.91 19.51
C VAL A 279 3.89 21.29 18.89
N VAL A 280 4.90 22.11 19.22
CA VAL A 280 5.08 23.44 18.63
C VAL A 280 5.25 23.35 17.10
N VAL A 281 4.66 24.31 16.38
CA VAL A 281 4.50 24.27 14.91
C VAL A 281 5.85 24.11 14.18
N ASP A 282 6.90 24.77 14.65
CA ASP A 282 8.25 24.70 14.06
C ASP A 282 8.83 23.28 14.08
N LYS A 283 8.68 22.56 15.20
CA LYS A 283 9.08 21.16 15.33
C LYS A 283 8.16 20.25 14.52
N ALA A 284 6.86 20.54 14.54
CA ALA A 284 5.87 19.76 13.81
C ALA A 284 6.16 19.76 12.30
N ILE A 285 6.52 20.91 11.72
CA ILE A 285 6.93 21.02 10.31
C ILE A 285 8.14 20.14 10.03
N GLY A 286 9.16 20.15 10.90
CA GLY A 286 10.36 19.34 10.71
C GLY A 286 10.09 17.83 10.74
N PHE A 287 9.14 17.38 11.55
CA PHE A 287 8.75 15.97 11.57
C PHE A 287 7.83 15.61 10.40
N ALA A 288 6.86 16.47 10.05
CA ALA A 288 5.97 16.26 8.91
C ALA A 288 6.74 16.24 7.58
N GLN A 289 7.79 17.07 7.46
CA GLN A 289 8.68 17.11 6.30
C GLN A 289 9.34 15.76 6.01
N LYS A 290 9.70 14.98 7.04
CA LYS A 290 10.30 13.64 6.88
C LYS A 290 9.32 12.59 6.32
N ASN A 291 8.02 12.85 6.39
CA ASN A 291 6.98 11.96 5.86
C ASN A 291 6.68 12.19 4.37
N LEU A 292 7.20 13.27 3.79
CA LEU A 292 7.07 13.56 2.37
C LEU A 292 7.85 12.54 1.54
N ARG A 293 7.24 11.97 0.51
CA ARG A 293 7.92 10.98 -0.37
C ARG A 293 8.64 11.65 -1.54
N ASN A 294 8.12 12.78 -1.99
CA ASN A 294 8.76 13.61 -2.99
C ASN A 294 9.89 14.44 -2.36
N ILE A 295 11.12 14.22 -2.82
CA ILE A 295 12.34 14.86 -2.30
C ILE A 295 12.35 16.36 -2.59
N GLU A 296 11.81 16.79 -3.74
CA GLU A 296 11.76 18.20 -4.12
C GLU A 296 10.85 18.98 -3.16
N LEU A 297 9.64 18.46 -2.91
CA LEU A 297 8.73 19.05 -1.92
C LEU A 297 9.32 19.04 -0.51
N ALA A 298 10.01 17.96 -0.13
CA ALA A 298 10.67 17.87 1.17
C ALA A 298 11.77 18.94 1.34
N ASN A 299 12.50 19.27 0.26
CA ASN A 299 13.51 20.33 0.25
C ASN A 299 12.86 21.72 0.32
N GLN A 300 11.79 21.96 -0.45
CA GLN A 300 11.05 23.23 -0.40
C GLN A 300 10.51 23.50 1.00
N ILE A 301 9.94 22.48 1.66
CA ILE A 301 9.44 22.59 3.02
C ILE A 301 10.57 22.80 4.03
N GLU A 302 11.75 22.20 3.83
CA GLU A 302 12.92 22.46 4.69
C GLU A 302 13.39 23.92 4.60
N VAL A 303 13.36 24.52 3.39
CA VAL A 303 13.65 25.95 3.22
C VAL A 303 12.58 26.80 3.93
N ALA A 304 11.31 26.49 3.75
CA ALA A 304 10.21 27.18 4.43
C ALA A 304 10.34 27.09 5.96
N ARG A 305 10.68 25.90 6.48
CA ARG A 305 10.91 25.68 7.93
C ARG A 305 12.03 26.56 8.48
N LYS A 306 13.14 26.72 7.76
CA LYS A 306 14.24 27.59 8.20
C LYS A 306 13.80 29.04 8.31
N LYS A 307 13.04 29.53 7.34
CA LYS A 307 12.47 30.89 7.35
C LYS A 307 11.52 31.11 8.52
N VAL A 308 10.66 30.13 8.82
CA VAL A 308 9.78 30.18 10.01
C VAL A 308 10.60 30.23 11.30
N ASN A 309 11.69 29.47 11.40
CA ASN A 309 12.59 29.52 12.57
C ASN A 309 13.34 30.85 12.69
N GLU A 310 13.58 31.53 11.57
CA GLU A 310 14.15 32.88 11.51
C GLU A 310 13.13 33.98 11.83
N GLY A 311 11.85 33.63 11.99
CA GLY A 311 10.77 34.54 12.39
C GLY A 311 9.91 35.05 11.23
N GLU A 312 10.07 34.54 10.00
CA GLU A 312 9.14 34.83 8.91
C GLU A 312 7.75 34.23 9.21
N LYS A 313 6.69 34.89 8.71
CA LYS A 313 5.32 34.36 8.79
C LYS A 313 5.24 32.98 8.16
N LEU A 314 4.48 32.08 8.80
CA LEU A 314 4.27 30.70 8.34
C LEU A 314 3.59 30.66 6.97
N SER A 315 2.52 31.44 6.83
CA SER A 315 1.78 31.59 5.57
C SER A 315 2.68 32.02 4.41
N SER A 316 3.54 33.01 4.64
CA SER A 316 4.49 33.53 3.64
C SER A 316 5.61 32.53 3.30
N SER A 317 6.06 31.76 4.28
CA SER A 317 7.08 30.72 4.08
C SER A 317 6.54 29.54 3.30
N LEU A 318 5.31 29.09 3.59
CA LEU A 318 4.68 27.95 2.90
C LEU A 318 4.18 28.31 1.48
N ASN A 319 3.85 29.58 1.23
CA ASN A 319 3.50 30.08 -0.11
C ASN A 319 4.63 29.91 -1.14
N GLN A 320 5.87 29.79 -0.69
CA GLN A 320 7.03 29.57 -1.57
C GLN A 320 7.18 28.11 -2.01
N THR A 321 6.26 27.23 -1.59
CA THR A 321 6.27 25.81 -1.92
C THR A 321 5.15 25.45 -2.88
N ASP A 322 5.36 24.46 -3.74
CA ASP A 322 4.35 23.96 -4.67
C ASP A 322 3.16 23.26 -3.95
N LEU A 323 3.33 22.99 -2.66
CA LEU A 323 2.35 22.25 -1.86
C LEU A 323 1.07 23.05 -1.63
N TYR A 324 1.14 24.39 -1.57
CA TYR A 324 0.05 25.26 -1.17
C TYR A 324 -0.39 26.20 -2.31
N PRO A 325 -1.55 25.94 -2.96
CA PRO A 325 -2.19 26.89 -3.85
C PRO A 325 -2.61 28.16 -3.10
N ALA A 326 -2.75 29.27 -3.82
CA ALA A 326 -3.07 30.58 -3.25
C ALA A 326 -4.25 30.56 -2.25
N PHE A 327 -5.31 29.82 -2.54
CA PHE A 327 -6.46 29.68 -1.64
C PHE A 327 -6.10 29.09 -0.27
N PHE A 328 -5.24 28.07 -0.22
CA PHE A 328 -4.80 27.48 1.05
C PHE A 328 -3.80 28.37 1.79
N VAL A 329 -3.00 29.16 1.08
CA VAL A 329 -2.15 30.19 1.71
C VAL A 329 -3.01 31.24 2.42
N SER A 330 -4.11 31.69 1.81
CA SER A 330 -5.05 32.62 2.46
C SER A 330 -5.70 32.01 3.71
N LEU A 331 -6.03 30.71 3.70
CA LEU A 331 -6.54 30.05 4.90
C LEU A 331 -5.47 29.99 6.00
N LEU A 332 -4.21 29.72 5.64
CA LEU A 332 -3.10 29.71 6.59
C LEU A 332 -2.86 31.09 7.20
N GLU A 333 -2.96 32.16 6.40
CA GLU A 333 -2.85 33.53 6.90
C GLU A 333 -3.93 33.84 7.95
N VAL A 334 -5.18 33.49 7.68
CA VAL A 334 -6.29 33.63 8.66
C VAL A 334 -6.05 32.75 9.90
N GLY A 335 -5.55 31.53 9.72
CA GLY A 335 -5.22 30.62 10.82
C GLY A 335 -4.08 31.12 11.70
N GLU A 336 -3.07 31.74 11.09
CA GLU A 336 -1.93 32.34 11.76
C GLU A 336 -2.35 33.57 12.58
N GLU A 337 -3.20 34.44 12.02
CA GLU A 337 -3.74 35.63 12.70
C GLU A 337 -4.70 35.29 13.84
N SER A 338 -5.50 34.23 13.67
CA SER A 338 -6.44 33.75 14.69
C SER A 338 -5.84 32.74 15.67
N ASN A 339 -4.54 32.41 15.53
CA ASN A 339 -3.83 31.39 16.28
C ASN A 339 -4.55 30.02 16.31
N ASN A 340 -5.20 29.67 15.19
CA ASN A 340 -5.97 28.44 15.03
C ASN A 340 -5.46 27.60 13.84
N LEU A 341 -4.16 27.38 13.81
CA LEU A 341 -3.50 26.61 12.76
C LEU A 341 -3.92 25.14 12.75
N GLU A 342 -4.28 24.55 13.91
CA GLU A 342 -4.78 23.18 13.99
C GLU A 342 -6.01 22.98 13.10
N LEU A 343 -7.01 23.86 13.25
CA LEU A 343 -8.24 23.81 12.46
C LEU A 343 -7.95 23.99 10.97
N ILE A 344 -7.08 24.94 10.62
CA ILE A 344 -6.76 25.22 9.21
C ILE A 344 -6.00 24.07 8.55
N PHE A 345 -5.01 23.47 9.22
CA PHE A 345 -4.32 22.30 8.68
C PHE A 345 -5.27 21.11 8.52
N ASN A 346 -6.20 20.92 9.45
CA ASN A 346 -7.21 19.87 9.32
C ASN A 346 -8.13 20.11 8.12
N GLU A 347 -8.63 21.34 7.96
CA GLU A 347 -9.49 21.74 6.84
C GLU A 347 -8.78 21.57 5.49
N ILE A 348 -7.51 21.95 5.40
CA ILE A 348 -6.70 21.74 4.18
C ILE A 348 -6.55 20.24 3.89
N ALA A 349 -6.28 19.43 4.92
CA ALA A 349 -6.21 17.98 4.76
C ALA A 349 -7.54 17.40 4.26
N ASP A 350 -8.67 17.76 4.87
CA ASP A 350 -9.99 17.21 4.54
C ASP A 350 -10.50 17.64 3.15
N ARG A 351 -10.24 18.89 2.75
CA ARG A 351 -10.51 19.33 1.38
C ARG A 351 -9.67 18.58 0.35
N SER A 352 -8.39 18.38 0.66
CA SER A 352 -7.48 17.64 -0.22
C SER A 352 -7.88 16.16 -0.32
N LYS A 353 -8.32 15.54 0.77
CA LYS A 353 -8.89 14.17 0.76
C LYS A 353 -10.11 14.09 -0.14
N SER A 354 -11.05 15.05 0.00
CA SER A 354 -12.27 15.09 -0.82
C SER A 354 -11.96 15.28 -2.32
N GLU A 355 -10.99 16.14 -2.64
CA GLU A 355 -10.51 16.34 -4.01
C GLU A 355 -9.85 15.07 -4.57
N PHE A 356 -9.04 14.37 -3.76
CA PHE A 356 -8.44 13.09 -4.11
C PHE A 356 -9.49 12.00 -4.40
N GLU A 357 -10.53 11.90 -3.57
CA GLU A 357 -11.62 10.95 -3.77
C GLU A 357 -12.39 11.25 -5.06
N SER A 358 -12.72 12.51 -5.31
CA SER A 358 -13.39 12.94 -6.54
C SER A 358 -12.55 12.63 -7.78
N TRP A 359 -11.25 12.92 -7.73
CA TRP A 359 -10.33 12.62 -8.83
C TRP A 359 -10.24 11.12 -9.11
N THR A 360 -10.12 10.31 -8.05
CA THR A 360 -10.07 8.84 -8.16
C THR A 360 -11.35 8.27 -8.76
N GLN A 361 -12.51 8.80 -8.35
CA GLN A 361 -13.81 8.40 -8.88
C GLN A 361 -13.94 8.77 -10.37
N LYS A 362 -13.55 9.98 -10.76
CA LYS A 362 -13.58 10.43 -12.17
C LYS A 362 -12.69 9.58 -13.06
N LEU A 363 -11.47 9.26 -12.62
CA LEU A 363 -10.59 8.38 -13.38
C LEU A 363 -11.19 6.99 -13.53
N THR A 364 -11.72 6.43 -12.45
CA THR A 364 -12.32 5.09 -12.48
C THR A 364 -13.54 5.06 -13.41
N SER A 365 -14.39 6.09 -13.39
CA SER A 365 -15.57 6.17 -14.26
C SER A 365 -15.23 6.38 -15.75
N LEU A 366 -14.08 6.98 -16.06
CA LEU A 366 -13.64 7.15 -17.45
C LEU A 366 -13.01 5.88 -18.03
N LEU A 367 -12.42 5.04 -17.19
CA LEU A 367 -11.84 3.77 -17.63
C LEU A 367 -12.89 2.85 -18.25
N GLU A 368 -14.10 2.79 -17.70
CA GLU A 368 -15.15 1.89 -18.19
C GLU A 368 -15.58 2.19 -19.64
N PRO A 369 -15.98 3.41 -20.02
CA PRO A 369 -16.30 3.75 -21.41
C PRO A 369 -15.13 3.51 -22.37
N ILE A 370 -13.90 3.83 -21.96
CA ILE A 370 -12.70 3.60 -22.79
C ILE A 370 -12.51 2.11 -23.04
N MET A 371 -12.66 1.29 -22.01
CA MET A 371 -12.54 -0.17 -22.10
C MET A 371 -13.61 -0.77 -23.01
N ILE A 372 -14.86 -0.33 -22.89
CA ILE A 372 -15.96 -0.76 -23.76
C ILE A 372 -15.72 -0.34 -25.20
N LEU A 373 -15.26 0.89 -25.44
CA LEU A 373 -14.98 1.40 -26.78
C LEU A 373 -13.84 0.62 -27.44
N ILE A 374 -12.75 0.36 -26.72
CA ILE A 374 -11.63 -0.45 -27.21
C ILE A 374 -12.09 -1.88 -27.53
N MET A 375 -12.87 -2.49 -26.64
CA MET A 375 -13.41 -3.83 -26.86
C MET A 375 -14.35 -3.87 -28.08
N GLY A 376 -15.28 -2.93 -28.16
CA GLY A 376 -16.23 -2.82 -29.27
C GLY A 376 -15.52 -2.61 -30.61
N LEU A 377 -14.47 -1.79 -30.64
CA LEU A 377 -13.66 -1.57 -31.83
C LEU A 377 -12.87 -2.82 -32.23
N LEU A 378 -12.30 -3.55 -31.28
CA LEU A 378 -11.58 -4.80 -31.55
C LEU A 378 -12.52 -5.90 -32.05
N VAL A 379 -13.59 -6.21 -31.31
CA VAL A 379 -14.55 -7.27 -31.67
C VAL A 379 -15.30 -6.89 -32.94
N GLY A 380 -15.82 -5.66 -33.01
CA GLY A 380 -16.53 -5.16 -34.17
C GLY A 380 -15.64 -5.10 -35.40
N GLY A 381 -14.39 -4.66 -35.27
CA GLY A 381 -13.41 -4.66 -36.36
C GLY A 381 -13.16 -6.06 -36.91
N VAL A 382 -13.01 -7.06 -36.04
CA VAL A 382 -12.84 -8.47 -36.45
C VAL A 382 -14.09 -8.97 -37.17
N VAL A 383 -15.29 -8.72 -36.64
CA VAL A 383 -16.55 -9.15 -37.28
C VAL A 383 -16.73 -8.49 -38.65
N VAL A 384 -16.47 -7.19 -38.78
CA VAL A 384 -16.58 -6.47 -40.05
C VAL A 384 -15.58 -7.02 -41.07
N VAL A 385 -14.32 -7.22 -40.68
CA VAL A 385 -13.31 -7.84 -41.55
C VAL A 385 -13.74 -9.24 -41.98
N MET A 386 -14.32 -10.03 -41.06
CA MET A 386 -14.84 -11.36 -41.38
C MET A 386 -15.97 -11.31 -42.41
N LEU A 387 -16.96 -10.43 -42.22
CA LEU A 387 -18.09 -10.29 -43.15
C LEU A 387 -17.63 -9.82 -44.54
N LEU A 388 -16.79 -8.79 -44.60
CA LEU A 388 -16.24 -8.30 -45.87
C LEU A 388 -15.44 -9.39 -46.60
N SER A 389 -14.66 -10.18 -45.86
CA SER A 389 -13.89 -11.25 -46.45
C SER A 389 -14.80 -12.37 -46.98
N MET A 390 -15.87 -12.71 -46.27
CA MET A 390 -16.86 -13.70 -46.73
C MET A 390 -17.62 -13.25 -47.98
N VAL A 391 -18.00 -11.97 -48.05
CA VAL A 391 -18.64 -11.40 -49.26
C VAL A 391 -17.68 -11.42 -50.44
N SER A 392 -16.41 -11.03 -50.24
CA SER A 392 -15.41 -11.07 -51.31
C SER A 392 -15.17 -12.49 -51.85
N MET A 393 -15.26 -13.52 -51.00
CA MET A 393 -15.22 -14.92 -51.46
C MET A 393 -16.40 -15.27 -52.36
N ASN A 394 -17.60 -14.75 -52.05
CA ASN A 394 -18.82 -15.05 -52.80
C ASN A 394 -18.88 -14.31 -54.15
N ASP A 395 -18.36 -13.07 -54.21
CA ASP A 395 -18.30 -12.29 -55.45
C ASP A 395 -17.23 -12.81 -56.44
N ILE A 396 -16.21 -13.52 -55.96
CA ILE A 396 -15.20 -14.21 -56.81
C ILE A 396 -15.73 -15.58 -57.30
N GLY A 397 -16.82 -16.09 -56.72
CA GLY A 397 -17.43 -17.39 -57.01
C GLY A 397 -18.48 -17.41 -58.12
N ILE A 398 -18.65 -16.30 -58.85
CA ILE A 398 -19.52 -16.14 -60.04
C ILE A 398 -18.63 -15.76 -61.22
#